data_AF-A0A562JXA3-F1
#
_entry.id   AF-A0A562JXA3-F1
#
_cell.length_a   1.000
_cell.length_b   1.000
_cell.length_c   1.000
_cell.angle_alpha   90.00
_cell.angle_beta   90.00
_cell.angle_gamma   90.00
#
_symmetry.space_group_name_H-M   'P 1'
#
loop_
_entity.id
_entity.type
_entity.pdbx_description
1 polymer ?
#
loop_
_entity_poly.entity_id
_entity_poly.type
_entity_poly.pdbx_seq_one_letter_code
_entity_poly.pdbx_strand_id
1 'polypeptide(L)'
;MELSWMTFIMIILASYRLTHLIVFDKITEPIRNLFLVKRESPSHQIKKVPKSMFGYLLTCYWCTGMWSAILLGSLYILLPSLGRYLIFILAIAGGQAILESFVGVNIKKTELYADKLKKETFKAN
;
A
#
# COMPACT_ATOMS: atom_id res chain seq x y z
N MET A 1 -8.72 21.84 -18.18
CA MET A 1 -7.75 20.80 -17.76
C MET A 1 -7.73 19.76 -18.85
N GLU A 2 -6.75 19.80 -19.75
CA GLU A 2 -6.50 18.71 -20.70
C GLU A 2 -5.88 17.55 -19.92
N LEU A 3 -6.70 16.64 -19.39
CA LEU A 3 -6.18 15.40 -18.82
C LEU A 3 -5.80 14.47 -19.97
N SER A 4 -4.52 14.49 -20.33
CA SER A 4 -3.95 13.43 -21.15
C SER A 4 -4.16 12.09 -20.44
N TRP A 5 -4.53 11.06 -21.21
CA TRP A 5 -4.69 9.69 -20.74
C TRP A 5 -3.46 9.18 -19.97
N MET A 6 -2.26 9.65 -20.35
CA MET A 6 -1.01 9.36 -19.64
C MET A 6 -1.02 9.92 -18.20
N THR A 7 -1.50 11.14 -18.00
CA THR A 7 -1.60 11.77 -16.67
C THR A 7 -2.56 11.01 -15.77
N PHE A 8 -3.65 10.51 -16.33
CA PHE A 8 -4.62 9.70 -15.59
C PHE A 8 -3.98 8.41 -15.06
N ILE A 9 -3.24 7.70 -15.92
CA ILE A 9 -2.50 6.48 -15.53
C ILE A 9 -1.45 6.82 -14.46
N MET A 10 -0.68 7.90 -14.63
CA MET A 10 0.30 8.32 -13.63
C MET A 10 -0.33 8.62 -12.27
N ILE A 11 -1.49 9.27 -12.21
CA ILE A 11 -2.21 9.54 -10.95
C ILE A 11 -2.68 8.24 -10.29
N ILE A 12 -3.14 7.25 -11.06
CA ILE A 12 -3.54 5.94 -10.53
C ILE A 12 -2.33 5.24 -9.89
N LEU A 13 -1.20 5.16 -10.61
CA LEU A 13 0.04 4.55 -10.11
C LEU A 13 0.59 5.30 -8.88
N ALA A 14 0.54 6.63 -8.91
CA ALA A 14 0.98 7.46 -7.80
C ALA A 14 0.09 7.28 -6.56
N SER A 15 -1.24 7.20 -6.75
CA SER A 15 -2.18 6.93 -5.65
C SER A 15 -1.92 5.57 -5.03
N TYR A 16 -1.78 4.52 -5.86
CA TYR A 16 -1.45 3.17 -5.39
C TYR A 16 -0.18 3.16 -4.53
N ARG A 17 0.89 3.80 -5.00
CA ARG A 17 2.15 3.89 -4.24
C ARG A 17 1.98 4.66 -2.95
N LEU A 18 1.25 5.77 -2.98
CA LEU A 18 1.00 6.60 -1.81
C LEU A 18 0.16 5.85 -0.76
N THR A 19 -0.88 5.11 -1.17
CA THR A 19 -1.66 4.23 -0.29
C THR A 19 -0.78 3.15 0.32
N HIS A 20 0.07 2.51 -0.47
CA HIS A 20 0.98 1.49 0.03
C HIS A 20 2.00 2.06 1.02
N LEU A 21 2.49 3.28 0.79
CA LEU A 21 3.31 4.01 1.76
C LEU A 21 2.51 4.27 3.04
N ILE A 22 1.31 4.85 2.97
CA ILE A 22 0.55 5.18 4.19
C ILE A 22 0.18 3.93 5.00
N VAL A 23 -0.19 2.84 4.32
CA VAL A 23 -0.68 1.61 4.96
C VAL A 23 0.44 0.71 5.47
N PHE A 24 1.53 0.56 4.70
CA PHE A 24 2.61 -0.38 5.02
C PHE A 24 3.89 0.28 5.52
N ASP A 25 4.05 1.60 5.39
CA ASP A 25 5.27 2.28 5.81
C ASP A 25 5.33 2.40 7.35
N LYS A 26 6.43 1.86 7.87
CA LYS A 26 6.81 1.82 9.27
C LYS A 26 7.09 3.22 9.83
N ILE A 27 7.33 4.21 8.97
CA ILE A 27 7.47 5.64 9.34
C ILE A 27 6.21 6.17 10.05
N THR A 28 5.03 5.58 9.83
CA THR A 28 3.82 5.93 10.57
C THR A 28 3.66 5.20 11.90
N GLU A 29 4.59 4.34 12.36
CA GLU A 29 4.51 3.68 13.67
C GLU A 29 4.21 4.61 14.86
N PRO A 30 4.76 5.84 14.97
CA PRO A 30 4.35 6.78 16.02
C PRO A 30 2.90 7.27 15.85
N ILE A 31 2.44 7.52 14.62
CA ILE A 31 1.04 7.85 14.32
C ILE A 31 0.12 6.65 14.61
N ARG A 32 0.55 5.44 14.25
CA ARG A 32 -0.16 4.19 14.46
C ARG A 32 -0.32 3.90 15.96
N ASN A 33 0.72 4.13 16.77
CA ASN A 33 0.66 4.01 18.22
C ASN A 33 -0.12 5.14 18.90
N LEU A 34 -0.16 6.35 18.31
CA LEU A 34 -0.98 7.45 18.81
C LEU A 34 -2.48 7.25 18.50
N PHE A 35 -2.81 6.59 17.39
CA PHE A 35 -4.18 6.35 16.92
C PHE A 35 -4.79 4.99 17.35
N LEU A 36 -3.97 4.00 17.71
CA LEU A 36 -4.40 2.71 18.27
C LEU A 36 -4.12 2.69 19.77
N VAL A 37 -5.17 2.84 20.58
CA VAL A 37 -5.04 2.70 22.03
C VAL A 37 -5.19 1.23 22.40
N LYS A 38 -4.20 0.68 23.12
CA LYS A 38 -4.34 -0.61 23.81
C LYS A 38 -5.40 -0.43 24.90
N ARG A 39 -6.62 -0.93 24.68
CA ARG A 39 -7.63 -1.08 25.73
C ARG A 39 -7.63 -2.53 26.17
N GLU A 40 -7.31 -2.76 27.44
CA GLU A 40 -7.58 -4.05 28.07
C GLU A 40 -9.09 -4.19 28.26
N SER A 41 -9.69 -5.21 27.63
CA SER A 41 -11.01 -5.68 28.01
C SER A 41 -10.89 -6.54 29.28
N PRO A 42 -11.94 -6.63 30.12
CA PRO A 42 -11.93 -7.38 31.38
C PRO A 42 -11.69 -8.90 31.26
N SER A 43 -11.46 -9.43 30.04
CA SER A 43 -11.20 -10.85 29.77
C SER A 43 -9.73 -11.17 29.40
N HIS A 44 -8.77 -10.30 29.72
CA HIS A 44 -7.32 -10.52 29.46
C HIS A 44 -6.93 -10.68 27.97
N GLN A 45 -7.81 -10.34 27.02
CA GLN A 45 -7.47 -10.28 25.61
C GLN A 45 -7.08 -8.85 25.22
N ILE A 46 -5.83 -8.66 24.82
CA ILE A 46 -5.33 -7.38 24.29
C ILE A 46 -5.90 -7.20 22.87
N LYS A 47 -7.07 -6.56 22.74
CA LYS A 47 -7.64 -6.18 21.44
C LYS A 47 -7.19 -4.77 21.08
N LYS A 48 -6.54 -4.61 19.91
CA LYS A 48 -6.25 -3.30 19.33
C LYS A 48 -7.54 -2.72 18.76
N VAL A 49 -8.13 -1.74 19.45
CA VAL A 49 -9.34 -1.04 18.98
C VAL A 49 -8.99 0.39 18.53
N PRO A 50 -9.47 0.85 17.36
CA PRO A 50 -9.20 2.19 16.85
C PRO A 50 -9.92 3.26 17.71
N LYS A 51 -9.21 4.32 18.10
CA LYS A 51 -9.74 5.39 18.99
C LYS A 51 -10.35 6.59 18.25
N SER A 52 -10.20 6.68 16.93
CA SER A 52 -10.55 7.87 16.14
C SER A 52 -10.95 7.49 14.70
N MET A 53 -11.67 8.38 14.02
CA MET A 53 -12.09 8.25 12.62
C MET A 53 -10.92 7.91 11.68
N PHE A 54 -9.74 8.48 11.95
CA PHE A 54 -8.51 8.19 11.20
C PHE A 54 -7.95 6.77 11.44
N GLY A 55 -8.20 6.17 12.61
CA GLY A 55 -7.86 4.77 12.88
C GLY A 55 -8.75 3.79 12.10
N TYR A 56 -9.98 4.18 11.78
CA TYR A 56 -10.87 3.43 10.90
C TYR A 56 -10.45 3.56 9.42
N LEU A 57 -10.05 4.76 8.98
CA LEU A 57 -9.46 4.97 7.65
C LEU A 57 -8.23 4.07 7.41
N LEU A 58 -7.32 3.99 8.40
CA LEU A 58 -6.12 3.15 8.33
C LEU A 58 -6.43 1.64 8.36
N THR A 59 -7.60 1.25 8.88
CA THR A 59 -8.04 -0.16 8.86
C THR A 59 -8.61 -0.55 7.50
N CYS A 60 -9.20 0.40 6.77
CA CYS A 60 -9.75 0.17 5.44
C CYS A 60 -8.79 0.68 4.36
N TYR A 61 -8.09 -0.24 3.70
CA TYR A 61 -7.16 0.07 2.59
C TYR A 61 -7.84 0.87 1.46
N TRP A 62 -9.14 0.64 1.24
CA TRP A 62 -9.93 1.31 0.22
C TRP A 62 -10.18 2.78 0.56
N CYS A 63 -10.48 3.09 1.82
CA CYS A 63 -10.68 4.46 2.29
C CYS A 63 -9.37 5.25 2.22
N THR A 64 -8.26 4.66 2.67
CA THR A 64 -6.95 5.30 2.56
C THR A 64 -6.59 5.60 1.10
N GLY A 65 -6.96 4.72 0.16
CA GLY A 65 -6.79 4.93 -1.28
C GLY A 65 -7.61 6.09 -1.86
N MET A 66 -8.86 6.26 -1.43
CA MET A 66 -9.68 7.39 -1.86
C MET A 66 -9.13 8.72 -1.34
N TRP A 67 -8.71 8.75 -0.06
CA TRP A 67 -8.08 9.95 0.52
C TRP A 67 -6.73 10.28 -0.11
N SER A 68 -5.91 9.29 -0.46
CA SER A 68 -4.64 9.54 -1.17
C SER A 68 -4.86 10.11 -2.58
N ALA A 69 -5.88 9.63 -3.30
CA ALA A 69 -6.25 10.16 -4.61
C ALA A 69 -6.76 11.61 -4.50
N ILE A 70 -7.62 11.89 -3.52
CA ILE A 70 -8.12 13.26 -3.26
C ILE A 70 -6.97 14.20 -2.91
N LEU A 71 -6.02 13.75 -2.06
CA LEU A 71 -4.87 14.55 -1.66
C LEU A 71 -3.96 14.87 -2.86
N LEU A 72 -3.62 13.87 -3.68
CA LEU A 72 -2.82 14.07 -4.90
C LEU A 72 -3.52 14.99 -5.91
N GLY A 73 -4.83 14.79 -6.12
CA GLY A 73 -5.63 15.65 -6.99
C GLY A 73 -5.71 17.09 -6.47
N SER A 74 -5.92 17.27 -5.18
CA SER A 74 -5.96 18.59 -4.54
C SER A 74 -4.61 19.30 -4.61
N LEU A 75 -3.51 18.56 -4.39
CA LEU A 75 -2.15 19.09 -4.51
C LEU A 75 -1.83 19.53 -5.94
N TYR A 76 -2.32 18.79 -6.95
CA TYR A 76 -2.19 19.17 -8.35
C TYR A 76 -2.92 20.47 -8.69
N ILE A 77 -4.05 20.74 -8.04
CA ILE A 77 -4.84 21.96 -8.24
C ILE A 77 -4.22 23.15 -7.49
N LEU A 78 -3.83 22.96 -6.22
CA LEU A 78 -3.27 24.02 -5.37
C LEU A 78 -1.83 24.42 -5.79
N LEU A 79 -1.01 23.44 -6.17
CA LEU A 79 0.40 23.63 -6.50
C LEU A 79 0.76 22.82 -7.77
N PRO A 80 0.38 23.31 -8.97
CA PRO A 80 0.50 22.55 -10.22
C PRO A 80 1.94 22.22 -10.64
N SER A 81 2.94 22.99 -10.16
CA SER A 81 4.35 22.67 -10.38
C SER A 81 4.79 21.50 -9.50
N LEU A 82 4.58 21.60 -8.18
CA LEU A 82 4.98 20.56 -7.22
C LEU A 82 4.18 19.26 -7.41
N GLY A 83 2.86 19.35 -7.58
CA GLY A 83 2.00 18.18 -7.73
C GLY A 83 2.40 17.33 -8.95
N ARG A 84 2.80 17.97 -10.05
CA ARG A 84 3.21 17.27 -11.28
C ARG A 84 4.52 16.50 -11.09
N TYR A 85 5.52 17.13 -10.45
CA TYR A 85 6.76 16.44 -10.09
C TYR A 85 6.52 15.30 -9.09
N LEU A 86 5.67 15.54 -8.09
CA LEU A 86 5.38 14.55 -7.05
C LEU A 86 4.67 13.33 -7.64
N ILE A 87 3.63 13.54 -8.46
CA ILE A 87 2.92 12.48 -9.19
C ILE A 87 3.88 11.71 -10.07
N PHE A 88 4.79 12.38 -10.78
CA PHE A 88 5.77 11.72 -11.64
C PHE A 88 6.70 10.77 -10.86
N ILE A 89 7.29 11.24 -9.76
CA ILE A 89 8.16 10.42 -8.91
C ILE A 89 7.40 9.25 -8.28
N LEU A 90 6.20 9.51 -7.75
CA LEU A 90 5.34 8.48 -7.16
C LEU A 90 4.87 7.44 -8.18
N ALA A 91 4.59 7.86 -9.42
CA ALA A 91 4.19 6.95 -10.49
C ALA A 91 5.34 6.01 -10.89
N ILE A 92 6.57 6.51 -10.99
CA ILE A 92 7.76 5.68 -11.26
C ILE A 92 7.95 4.65 -10.14
N ALA A 93 7.91 5.10 -8.88
CA ALA A 93 8.04 4.21 -7.72
C ALA A 93 6.89 3.18 -7.63
N GLY A 94 5.67 3.56 -8.03
CA GLY A 94 4.53 2.65 -8.16
C GLY A 94 4.76 1.58 -9.23
N GLY A 95 5.29 1.97 -10.39
CA GLY A 95 5.64 1.05 -11.47
C GLY A 95 6.71 0.04 -11.06
N GLN A 96 7.75 0.50 -10.35
CA GLN A 96 8.80 -0.37 -9.81
C GLN A 96 8.23 -1.43 -8.86
N ALA A 97 7.33 -1.05 -7.94
CA ALA A 97 6.72 -1.98 -7.00
C ALA A 97 5.85 -3.05 -7.68
N ILE A 98 5.15 -2.68 -8.76
CA ILE A 98 4.37 -3.62 -9.56
C ILE A 98 5.30 -4.62 -10.26
N LEU A 99 6.39 -4.14 -10.87
CA LEU A 99 7.38 -5.00 -11.52
C LEU A 99 8.03 -5.97 -10.52
N GLU A 100 8.42 -5.48 -9.34
CA GLU A 100 8.98 -6.30 -8.28
C GLU A 100 7.99 -7.39 -7.81
N SER A 101 6.72 -7.03 -7.66
CA SER A 101 5.67 -7.99 -7.28
C SER A 101 5.48 -9.06 -8.35
N PHE A 102 5.49 -8.69 -9.63
CA PHE A 102 5.37 -9.64 -10.74
C PHE A 102 6.57 -10.60 -10.82
N VAL A 103 7.79 -10.07 -10.75
CA VAL A 103 9.02 -10.87 -10.83
C VAL A 103 9.17 -11.73 -9.58
N GLY A 104 8.98 -11.16 -8.39
CA GLY A 104 9.11 -11.85 -7.11
C GLY A 104 8.10 -13.00 -6.93
N VAL A 105 6.86 -12.82 -7.42
CA VAL A 105 5.84 -13.90 -7.37
C VAL A 105 6.19 -15.04 -8.31
N ASN A 106 6.73 -14.77 -9.50
CA ASN A 106 7.11 -15.82 -10.44
C ASN A 106 8.28 -16.68 -9.93
N ILE A 107 9.27 -16.06 -9.29
CA ILE A 107 10.42 -16.79 -8.73
C ILE A 107 9.94 -17.70 -7.58
N LYS A 108 9.16 -17.17 -6.63
CA LYS A 108 8.63 -17.96 -5.50
C LYS A 108 7.76 -19.13 -5.93
N LYS A 109 6.93 -18.94 -6.96
CA LYS A 109 6.12 -20.05 -7.50
C LYS A 109 7.02 -21.17 -8.01
N THR A 110 8.06 -20.82 -8.75
CA THR A 110 9.01 -21.78 -9.34
C THR A 110 9.72 -22.58 -8.24
N GLU A 111 10.17 -21.92 -7.17
CA GLU A 111 10.75 -22.59 -5.99
C GLU A 111 9.76 -23.53 -5.30
N LEU A 112 8.50 -23.13 -5.18
CA LEU A 112 7.46 -23.91 -4.51
C LEU A 112 7.06 -25.15 -5.32
N TYR A 113 7.04 -25.06 -6.65
CA TYR A 113 6.86 -26.22 -7.53
C TYR A 113 8.07 -27.18 -7.46
N ALA A 114 9.29 -26.65 -7.40
CA ALA A 114 10.50 -27.47 -7.25
C ALA A 114 10.54 -28.22 -5.91
N ASP A 115 10.16 -27.58 -4.80
CA ASP A 115 10.08 -28.22 -3.48
C ASP A 115 9.00 -29.31 -3.42
N LYS A 116 7.84 -29.07 -4.05
CA LYS A 116 6.78 -30.08 -4.18
C LYS A 116 7.24 -31.31 -4.96
N LEU A 117 7.86 -31.13 -6.12
CA LEU A 117 8.39 -32.22 -6.94
C LEU A 117 9.44 -33.05 -6.18
N LYS A 118 10.32 -32.39 -5.41
CA LYS A 118 11.33 -33.07 -4.59
C LYS A 118 10.69 -33.93 -3.49
N LYS A 119 9.64 -33.43 -2.83
CA LYS A 119 8.88 -34.17 -1.80
C LYS A 119 8.12 -35.37 -2.38
N GLU A 120 7.52 -35.23 -3.56
CA GLU A 120 6.85 -36.35 -4.22
C GLU A 120 7.84 -37.44 -4.65
N THR A 121 9.01 -37.05 -5.17
CA THR A 121 10.08 -37.99 -5.53
C THR A 121 10.62 -38.75 -4.32
N PHE A 122 10.79 -38.07 -3.17
CA PHE A 122 11.24 -38.72 -1.92
C PHE A 122 10.19 -39.67 -1.32
N LYS A 123 8.91 -39.47 -1.61
CA LYS A 123 7.81 -40.30 -1.08
C LYS A 123 7.55 -41.55 -1.95
N ALA A 124 8.05 -41.56 -3.19
CA ALA A 124 7.89 -42.65 -4.15
C ALA A 124 9.08 -43.64 -4.17
N ASN A 125 10.12 -43.37 -3.38
CA ASN A 125 11.33 -44.20 -3.22
C ASN A 125 11.41 -44.71 -1.78
#